data_AF-A0AA43PIW3-F1
#
_entry.id   AF-A0AA43PIW3-F1
#
_cell.length_a   1.000
_cell.length_b   1.000
_cell.length_c   1.000
_cell.angle_alpha   90.00
_cell.angle_beta   90.00
_cell.angle_gamma   90.00
#
_symmetry.space_group_name_H-M   'P 1'
#
loop_
_entity.id
_entity.type
_entity.pdbx_description
1 polymer ?
#
loop_
_entity_poly.entity_id
_entity_poly.type
_entity_poly.pdbx_seq_one_letter_code
_entity_poly.pdbx_strand_id
1 'polypeptide(L)'
;MTKTKIIFMGTPQFSQTVLQGLIDSQRYDILAVVTQPDRKVGRKQELRQTPVKELALKADLKILQPEKLSGSPEMEELLAFGAQGAGIVTAAFGQFLPGKLLDAMAFAVNVHASLLPKYRGGAPIHYAIMNGEKEAGVTIMEMVRKMDAGDMVAKASTPILEEDNVGTMFEKLAIVGRDLLLETLPLYVAGEIKPEAQDETQATFSPNISPEEEKIDWTKSNRQIFNQIRGMNPFPVAHTTWNEGRFKIYDSRPIDTEKNGQAGEIIDKTKKSLVVATGSGALELLEVQPAGKPKMDIVSFLNGLGQKVNIGDQFGK
;
A
#
# COMPACT_ATOMS: atom_id res chain seq x y z
N MET A 1 -0.52 -28.96 -22.18
CA MET A 1 -1.56 -27.92 -22.05
C MET A 1 -1.01 -26.65 -22.67
N THR A 2 -1.79 -25.92 -23.46
CA THR A 2 -1.39 -24.61 -24.00
C THR A 2 -1.26 -23.62 -22.83
N LYS A 3 -0.14 -22.93 -22.72
CA LYS A 3 0.06 -21.91 -21.69
C LYS A 3 -0.85 -20.71 -21.95
N THR A 4 -1.41 -20.13 -20.89
CA THR A 4 -2.17 -18.89 -20.99
C THR A 4 -1.19 -17.73 -21.17
N LYS A 5 -1.33 -16.98 -22.26
CA LYS A 5 -0.48 -15.83 -22.58
C LYS A 5 -0.87 -14.63 -21.73
N ILE A 6 0.09 -14.05 -21.02
CA ILE A 6 -0.16 -12.91 -20.13
C ILE A 6 0.85 -11.79 -20.34
N ILE A 7 0.36 -10.57 -20.21
CA ILE A 7 1.15 -9.38 -19.93
C ILE A 7 0.97 -9.09 -18.44
N PHE A 8 2.07 -9.01 -17.70
CA PHE A 8 2.04 -8.60 -16.30
C PHE A 8 2.34 -7.10 -16.19
N MET A 9 1.55 -6.35 -15.41
CA MET A 9 1.82 -4.94 -15.15
C MET A 9 1.87 -4.65 -13.65
N GLY A 10 3.00 -4.14 -13.16
CA GLY A 10 3.18 -3.88 -11.74
C GLY A 10 4.50 -3.20 -11.40
N THR A 11 4.60 -2.68 -10.18
CA THR A 11 5.75 -1.84 -9.78
C THR A 11 6.36 -2.23 -8.44
N PRO A 12 5.66 -2.14 -7.30
CA PRO A 12 6.24 -2.36 -5.98
C PRO A 12 6.44 -3.85 -5.65
N GLN A 13 6.98 -4.10 -4.45
CA GLN A 13 7.21 -5.44 -3.88
C GLN A 13 5.96 -6.34 -3.92
N PHE A 14 4.76 -5.77 -3.70
CA PHE A 14 3.49 -6.51 -3.76
C PHE A 14 3.33 -7.18 -5.13
N SER A 15 3.53 -6.40 -6.19
CA SER A 15 3.46 -6.89 -7.57
C SER A 15 4.57 -7.88 -7.88
N GLN A 16 5.77 -7.70 -7.32
CA GLN A 16 6.87 -8.65 -7.48
C GLN A 16 6.48 -10.04 -6.94
N THR A 17 5.84 -10.11 -5.76
CA THR A 17 5.35 -11.37 -5.19
C THR A 17 4.31 -12.04 -6.09
N VAL A 18 3.39 -11.27 -6.67
CA VAL A 18 2.39 -11.78 -7.62
C VAL A 18 3.07 -12.31 -8.90
N LEU A 19 4.00 -11.54 -9.49
CA LEU A 19 4.76 -11.95 -10.67
C LEU A 19 5.55 -13.24 -10.43
N GLN A 20 6.21 -13.35 -9.27
CA GLN A 20 6.96 -14.56 -8.90
C GLN A 20 6.06 -15.79 -8.90
N GLY A 21 4.86 -15.70 -8.33
CA GLY A 21 3.91 -16.81 -8.36
C GLY A 21 3.48 -17.22 -9.77
N LEU A 22 3.28 -16.24 -10.66
CA LEU A 22 2.95 -16.51 -12.07
C LEU A 22 4.09 -17.24 -12.78
N ILE A 23 5.34 -16.79 -12.58
CA ILE A 23 6.56 -17.43 -13.11
C ILE A 23 6.66 -18.87 -12.61
N ASP A 24 6.57 -19.07 -11.30
CA ASP A 24 6.78 -20.37 -10.65
C ASP A 24 5.72 -21.40 -11.04
N SER A 25 4.50 -20.97 -11.36
CA SER A 25 3.41 -21.87 -11.72
C SER A 25 3.62 -22.61 -13.04
N GLN A 26 4.49 -22.11 -13.93
CA GLN A 26 4.75 -22.62 -15.29
C GLN A 26 3.52 -22.75 -16.23
N ARG A 27 2.31 -22.42 -15.76
CA ARG A 27 1.05 -22.44 -16.53
C ARG A 27 0.92 -21.26 -17.49
N TYR A 28 1.66 -20.19 -17.23
CA TYR A 28 1.57 -18.94 -17.97
C TYR A 28 2.77 -18.73 -18.89
N ASP A 29 2.51 -18.11 -20.02
CA ASP A 29 3.51 -17.59 -20.95
C ASP A 29 3.53 -16.07 -20.80
N ILE A 30 4.53 -15.55 -20.09
CA ILE A 30 4.63 -14.13 -19.75
C ILE A 30 5.34 -13.41 -20.91
N LEU A 31 4.55 -12.79 -21.78
CA LEU A 31 5.05 -12.17 -23.01
C LEU A 31 5.83 -10.88 -22.73
N ALA A 32 5.40 -10.12 -21.72
CA ALA A 32 6.05 -8.90 -21.28
C ALA A 32 5.68 -8.55 -19.83
N VAL A 33 6.59 -7.84 -19.18
CA VAL A 33 6.42 -7.21 -17.88
C VAL A 33 6.46 -5.69 -18.07
N VAL A 34 5.36 -5.01 -17.75
CA VAL A 34 5.27 -3.55 -17.79
C VAL A 34 5.43 -3.00 -16.37
N THR A 35 6.37 -2.09 -16.18
CA THR A 35 6.64 -1.49 -14.86
C THR A 35 6.96 -0.01 -14.99
N GLN A 36 6.86 0.75 -13.90
CA GLN A 36 7.22 2.17 -13.93
C GLN A 36 8.71 2.35 -14.30
N PRO A 37 9.09 3.48 -14.94
CA PRO A 37 10.48 3.83 -15.17
C PRO A 37 11.28 3.87 -13.87
N ASP A 38 12.58 3.60 -13.96
CA ASP A 38 13.49 3.70 -12.82
C ASP A 38 13.50 5.16 -12.32
N ARG A 39 13.43 5.33 -10.99
CA ARG A 39 13.40 6.66 -10.36
C ARG A 39 14.57 6.82 -9.40
N LYS A 40 15.03 8.07 -9.24
CA LYS A 40 16.03 8.43 -8.23
C LYS A 40 15.38 8.41 -6.85
N VAL A 41 15.98 7.71 -5.90
CA VAL A 41 15.43 7.56 -4.55
C VAL A 41 16.40 8.06 -3.47
N GLY A 42 15.84 8.49 -2.35
CA GLY A 42 16.60 8.92 -1.18
C GLY A 42 17.42 10.19 -1.39
N ARG A 43 18.19 10.56 -0.36
CA ARG A 43 19.00 11.79 -0.36
C ARG A 43 20.16 11.75 -1.36
N LYS A 44 20.70 10.56 -1.63
CA LYS A 44 21.80 10.36 -2.58
C LYS A 44 21.35 10.33 -4.05
N GLN A 45 20.02 10.34 -4.30
CA GLN A 45 19.45 10.38 -5.65
C GLN A 45 19.97 9.23 -6.55
N GLU A 46 20.19 8.07 -5.94
CA GLU A 46 20.62 6.86 -6.64
C GLU A 46 19.46 6.35 -7.50
N LEU A 47 19.75 6.06 -8.76
CA LEU A 47 18.77 5.47 -9.67
C LEU A 47 18.46 4.05 -9.19
N ARG A 48 17.20 3.78 -8.86
CA ARG A 48 16.76 2.48 -8.37
C ARG A 48 15.75 1.85 -9.32
N GLN A 49 16.00 0.58 -9.64
CA GLN A 49 15.09 -0.26 -10.41
C GLN A 49 13.86 -0.59 -9.56
N THR A 50 12.72 -0.83 -10.22
CA THR A 50 11.53 -1.28 -9.53
C THR A 50 11.72 -2.74 -9.08
N PRO A 51 11.12 -3.18 -7.95
CA PRO A 51 11.17 -4.58 -7.54
C PRO A 51 10.70 -5.56 -8.64
N VAL A 52 9.68 -5.17 -9.41
CA VAL A 52 9.19 -5.95 -10.56
C VAL A 52 10.24 -6.04 -11.67
N LYS A 53 10.93 -4.95 -12.00
CA LYS A 53 12.03 -4.95 -12.99
C LYS A 53 13.16 -5.87 -12.58
N GLU A 54 13.59 -5.80 -11.33
CA GLU A 54 14.68 -6.64 -10.81
C GLU A 54 14.35 -8.14 -10.93
N LEU A 55 13.09 -8.52 -10.66
CA LEU A 55 12.64 -9.90 -10.85
C LEU A 55 12.55 -10.28 -12.33
N ALA A 56 11.96 -9.43 -13.16
CA ALA A 56 11.81 -9.70 -14.59
C ALA A 56 13.16 -9.92 -15.29
N LEU A 57 14.19 -9.13 -14.92
CA LEU A 57 15.56 -9.33 -15.41
C LEU A 57 16.14 -10.69 -15.02
N LYS A 58 15.94 -11.12 -13.76
CA LYS A 58 16.42 -12.43 -13.27
C LYS A 58 15.74 -13.60 -13.97
N ALA A 59 14.48 -13.41 -14.37
CA ALA A 59 13.68 -14.41 -15.07
C ALA A 59 13.80 -14.33 -16.61
N ASP A 60 14.69 -13.48 -17.15
CA ASP A 60 14.88 -13.25 -18.58
C ASP A 60 13.57 -12.88 -19.33
N LEU A 61 12.72 -12.09 -18.67
CA LEU A 61 11.46 -11.62 -19.23
C LEU A 61 11.65 -10.30 -19.96
N LYS A 62 10.85 -10.08 -21.02
CA LYS A 62 10.79 -8.80 -21.72
C LYS A 62 10.23 -7.72 -20.80
N ILE A 63 10.88 -6.55 -20.76
CA ILE A 63 10.51 -5.43 -19.89
C ILE A 63 10.13 -4.21 -20.73
N LEU A 64 9.00 -3.59 -20.38
CA LEU A 64 8.50 -2.35 -20.96
C LEU A 64 8.36 -1.30 -19.86
N GLN A 65 8.90 -0.09 -20.06
CA GLN A 65 8.87 1.00 -19.05
C GLN A 65 8.40 2.33 -19.65
N PRO A 66 7.17 2.41 -20.19
CA PRO A 66 6.67 3.66 -20.74
C PRO A 66 6.49 4.71 -19.63
N GLU A 67 6.98 5.93 -19.87
CA GLU A 67 6.69 7.09 -19.02
C GLU A 67 5.18 7.36 -18.92
N LYS A 68 4.47 7.17 -20.04
CA LYS A 68 3.02 7.19 -20.14
C LYS A 68 2.58 6.14 -21.15
N LEU A 69 1.76 5.19 -20.72
CA LEU A 69 1.32 4.09 -21.58
C LEU A 69 0.55 4.58 -22.82
N SER A 70 -0.38 5.51 -22.64
CA SER A 70 -1.19 6.04 -23.75
C SER A 70 -0.34 6.79 -24.76
N GLY A 71 -0.31 6.30 -26.01
CA GLY A 71 0.42 6.91 -27.13
C GLY A 71 1.91 6.56 -27.15
N SER A 72 2.36 5.62 -26.32
CA SER A 72 3.73 5.11 -26.34
C SER A 72 3.94 4.04 -27.41
N PRO A 73 5.17 3.86 -27.94
CA PRO A 73 5.51 2.73 -28.80
C PRO A 73 5.22 1.37 -28.14
N GLU A 74 5.43 1.27 -26.81
CA GLU A 74 5.13 0.08 -26.03
C GLU A 74 3.65 -0.31 -26.12
N MET A 75 2.74 0.66 -26.24
CA MET A 75 1.31 0.38 -26.42
C MET A 75 1.02 -0.38 -27.71
N GLU A 76 1.71 -0.07 -28.81
CA GLU A 76 1.53 -0.78 -30.08
C GLU A 76 1.96 -2.24 -29.96
N GLU A 77 3.06 -2.48 -29.25
CA GLU A 77 3.55 -3.82 -28.98
C GLU A 77 2.57 -4.63 -28.11
N LEU A 78 2.04 -4.01 -27.06
CA LEU A 78 1.03 -4.63 -26.20
C LEU A 78 -0.24 -4.98 -27.00
N LEU A 79 -0.70 -4.10 -27.88
CA LEU A 79 -1.84 -4.38 -28.77
C LEU A 79 -1.56 -5.58 -29.70
N ALA A 80 -0.33 -5.72 -30.19
CA ALA A 80 0.07 -6.87 -31.00
C ALA A 80 0.06 -8.18 -30.20
N PHE A 81 0.38 -8.16 -28.90
CA PHE A 81 0.20 -9.32 -28.02
C PHE A 81 -1.28 -9.61 -27.76
N GLY A 82 -2.10 -8.58 -27.55
CA GLY A 82 -3.55 -8.73 -27.40
C GLY A 82 -4.19 -9.43 -28.61
N ALA A 83 -3.81 -9.03 -29.82
CA ALA A 83 -4.24 -9.68 -31.07
C ALA A 83 -3.86 -11.17 -31.17
N GLN A 84 -2.89 -11.63 -30.37
CA GLN A 84 -2.47 -13.03 -30.27
C GLN A 84 -3.16 -13.80 -29.13
N GLY A 85 -4.18 -13.21 -28.51
CA GLY A 85 -4.96 -13.77 -27.40
C GLY A 85 -4.33 -13.58 -26.02
N ALA A 86 -3.45 -12.58 -25.84
CA ALA A 86 -2.91 -12.28 -24.52
C ALA A 86 -3.96 -11.65 -23.59
N GLY A 87 -3.90 -11.99 -22.30
CA GLY A 87 -4.60 -11.26 -21.25
C GLY A 87 -3.67 -10.36 -20.45
N ILE A 88 -4.25 -9.47 -19.65
CA ILE A 88 -3.54 -8.61 -18.70
C ILE A 88 -3.78 -9.08 -17.27
N VAL A 89 -2.71 -9.14 -16.49
CA VAL A 89 -2.76 -9.19 -15.03
C VAL A 89 -2.08 -7.94 -14.49
N THR A 90 -2.79 -7.12 -13.74
CA THR A 90 -2.22 -5.96 -13.05
C THR A 90 -2.17 -6.16 -11.55
N ALA A 91 -1.13 -5.62 -10.91
CA ALA A 91 -1.06 -5.46 -9.47
C ALA A 91 -0.26 -4.18 -9.20
N ALA A 92 -0.85 -3.18 -8.54
CA ALA A 92 -0.17 -1.92 -8.17
C ALA A 92 0.73 -1.30 -9.27
N PHE A 93 0.22 -1.16 -10.49
CA PHE A 93 1.00 -0.65 -11.64
C PHE A 93 1.22 0.86 -11.62
N GLY A 94 0.22 1.63 -11.16
CA GLY A 94 0.32 3.08 -10.98
C GLY A 94 0.15 3.92 -12.25
N GLN A 95 -0.30 3.34 -13.36
CA GLN A 95 -0.79 4.09 -14.52
C GLN A 95 -2.20 3.63 -14.89
N PHE A 96 -2.98 4.53 -15.50
CA PHE A 96 -4.27 4.19 -16.08
C PHE A 96 -4.10 3.38 -17.36
N LEU A 97 -4.87 2.30 -17.52
CA LEU A 97 -4.88 1.50 -18.75
C LEU A 97 -5.91 2.08 -19.73
N PRO A 98 -5.49 2.50 -20.95
CA PRO A 98 -6.43 3.02 -21.94
C PRO A 98 -7.49 1.98 -22.33
N GLY A 99 -8.73 2.42 -22.57
CA GLY A 99 -9.83 1.53 -22.99
C GLY A 99 -9.47 0.68 -24.22
N LYS A 100 -8.83 1.28 -25.24
CA LYS A 100 -8.35 0.57 -26.44
C LYS A 100 -7.43 -0.62 -26.11
N LEU A 101 -6.64 -0.51 -25.03
CA LEU A 101 -5.78 -1.60 -24.60
C LEU A 101 -6.60 -2.71 -23.95
N LEU A 102 -7.52 -2.36 -23.04
CA LEU A 102 -8.41 -3.33 -22.38
C LEU A 102 -9.25 -4.10 -23.41
N ASP A 103 -9.83 -3.38 -24.38
CA ASP A 103 -10.69 -3.94 -25.43
C ASP A 103 -9.94 -4.91 -26.37
N ALA A 104 -8.60 -4.81 -26.44
CA ALA A 104 -7.76 -5.65 -27.30
C ALA A 104 -7.29 -6.95 -26.62
N MET A 105 -7.56 -7.14 -25.32
CA MET A 105 -7.08 -8.29 -24.56
C MET A 105 -8.15 -9.37 -24.47
N ALA A 106 -7.70 -10.63 -24.39
CA ALA A 106 -8.60 -11.76 -24.14
C ALA A 106 -9.27 -11.68 -22.76
N PHE A 107 -8.57 -11.11 -21.77
CA PHE A 107 -9.08 -10.75 -20.46
C PHE A 107 -8.18 -9.67 -19.84
N ALA A 108 -8.69 -8.92 -18.86
CA ALA A 108 -7.88 -8.01 -18.06
C ALA A 108 -8.35 -8.03 -16.60
N VAL A 109 -7.47 -8.46 -15.68
CA VAL A 109 -7.78 -8.54 -14.25
C VAL A 109 -6.77 -7.77 -13.41
N ASN A 110 -7.24 -7.20 -12.30
CA ASN A 110 -6.42 -6.53 -11.30
C ASN A 110 -6.45 -7.28 -9.96
N VAL A 111 -5.29 -7.41 -9.34
CA VAL A 111 -5.11 -7.86 -7.95
C VAL A 111 -5.21 -6.64 -7.04
N HIS A 112 -6.42 -6.33 -6.57
CA HIS A 112 -6.70 -5.14 -5.77
C HIS A 112 -6.62 -5.42 -4.28
N ALA A 113 -5.83 -4.67 -3.53
CA ALA A 113 -5.56 -4.93 -2.10
C ALA A 113 -6.66 -4.39 -1.16
N SER A 114 -7.93 -4.62 -1.50
CA SER A 114 -9.07 -4.43 -0.61
C SER A 114 -10.14 -5.50 -0.81
N LEU A 115 -11.09 -5.54 0.13
CA LEU A 115 -12.36 -6.24 -0.03
C LEU A 115 -13.36 -5.30 -0.72
N LEU A 116 -13.36 -5.31 -2.06
CA LEU A 116 -14.28 -4.49 -2.86
C LEU A 116 -15.74 -4.80 -2.50
N PRO A 117 -16.67 -3.83 -2.61
CA PRO A 117 -16.51 -2.49 -3.17
C PRO A 117 -15.85 -1.45 -2.24
N LYS A 118 -15.46 -1.83 -1.01
CA LYS A 118 -14.76 -0.90 -0.11
C LYS A 118 -13.35 -0.59 -0.59
N TYR A 119 -12.89 0.62 -0.33
CA TYR A 119 -11.52 1.08 -0.57
C TYR A 119 -11.07 0.96 -2.05
N ARG A 120 -11.87 1.50 -2.97
CA ARG A 120 -11.46 1.75 -4.35
C ARG A 120 -10.39 2.85 -4.38
N GLY A 121 -9.28 2.66 -5.09
CA GLY A 121 -8.23 3.66 -5.25
C GLY A 121 -6.82 3.19 -4.87
N GLY A 122 -5.93 4.16 -4.64
CA GLY A 122 -4.48 3.92 -4.57
C GLY A 122 -3.91 3.49 -3.22
N ALA A 123 -4.60 3.74 -2.10
CA ALA A 123 -4.07 3.43 -0.75
C ALA A 123 -4.99 2.55 0.12
N PRO A 124 -5.58 1.46 -0.41
CA PRO A 124 -6.59 0.69 0.32
C PRO A 124 -6.09 0.12 1.66
N ILE A 125 -4.83 -0.35 1.70
CA ILE A 125 -4.24 -0.94 2.90
C ILE A 125 -4.06 0.12 4.00
N HIS A 126 -3.59 1.32 3.65
CA HIS A 126 -3.47 2.45 4.57
C HIS A 126 -4.82 2.77 5.20
N TYR A 127 -5.86 2.95 4.37
CA TYR A 127 -7.19 3.32 4.85
C TYR A 127 -7.85 2.24 5.70
N ALA A 128 -7.69 0.95 5.34
CA ALA A 128 -8.21 -0.14 6.15
C ALA A 128 -7.63 -0.10 7.58
N ILE A 129 -6.32 0.10 7.71
CA ILE A 129 -5.65 0.19 9.01
C ILE A 129 -6.04 1.47 9.76
N MET A 130 -6.01 2.62 9.08
CA MET A 130 -6.35 3.92 9.66
C MET A 130 -7.80 3.97 10.20
N ASN A 131 -8.72 3.33 9.49
CA ASN A 131 -10.12 3.23 9.89
C ASN A 131 -10.38 2.16 10.97
N GLY A 132 -9.36 1.40 11.37
CA GLY A 132 -9.48 0.38 12.40
C GLY A 132 -10.26 -0.85 11.96
N GLU A 133 -10.18 -1.20 10.67
CA GLU A 133 -10.73 -2.46 10.18
C GLU A 133 -10.07 -3.65 10.90
N LYS A 134 -10.84 -4.71 11.11
CA LYS A 134 -10.35 -5.95 11.77
C LYS A 134 -9.71 -6.93 10.78
N GLU A 135 -10.00 -6.75 9.50
CA GLU A 135 -9.45 -7.54 8.41
C GLU A 135 -9.19 -6.65 7.20
N ALA A 136 -8.22 -7.07 6.40
CA ALA A 136 -8.05 -6.59 5.04
C ALA A 136 -8.10 -7.77 4.09
N GLY A 137 -8.15 -7.52 2.79
CA GLY A 137 -8.18 -8.59 1.82
C GLY A 137 -7.74 -8.16 0.45
N VAL A 138 -7.83 -9.10 -0.46
CA VAL A 138 -7.57 -8.90 -1.88
C VAL A 138 -8.81 -9.30 -2.65
N THR A 139 -9.13 -8.50 -3.66
CA THR A 139 -10.13 -8.83 -4.68
C THR A 139 -9.44 -8.97 -6.02
N ILE A 140 -9.63 -10.10 -6.70
CA ILE A 140 -9.35 -10.21 -8.13
C ILE A 140 -10.59 -9.67 -8.84
N MET A 141 -10.44 -8.65 -9.66
CA MET A 141 -11.56 -8.06 -10.40
C MET A 141 -11.20 -7.82 -11.85
N GLU A 142 -12.21 -7.79 -12.71
CA GLU A 142 -12.09 -7.30 -14.07
C GLU A 142 -11.71 -5.82 -14.08
N MET A 143 -10.98 -5.41 -15.12
CA MET A 143 -10.60 -4.02 -15.31
C MET A 143 -11.58 -3.33 -16.25
N VAL A 144 -12.20 -2.26 -15.75
CA VAL A 144 -13.05 -1.35 -16.53
C VAL A 144 -12.50 0.07 -16.46
N ARG A 145 -13.05 0.98 -17.28
CA ARG A 145 -12.60 2.39 -17.30
C ARG A 145 -12.82 3.11 -15.96
N LYS A 146 -13.88 2.75 -15.24
CA LYS A 146 -14.17 3.32 -13.92
C LYS A 146 -13.23 2.66 -12.89
N MET A 147 -12.52 3.49 -12.14
CA MET A 147 -11.51 3.05 -11.17
C MET A 147 -12.07 2.02 -10.20
N ASP A 148 -11.44 0.85 -10.19
CA ASP A 148 -11.71 -0.28 -9.31
C ASP A 148 -13.19 -0.68 -9.19
N ALA A 149 -13.94 -0.53 -10.28
CA ALA A 149 -15.38 -0.77 -10.32
C ALA A 149 -15.80 -1.93 -11.25
N GLY A 150 -14.84 -2.73 -11.73
CA GLY A 150 -15.14 -3.91 -12.54
C GLY A 150 -15.66 -5.06 -11.68
N ASP A 151 -16.23 -6.06 -12.34
CA ASP A 151 -16.87 -7.18 -11.66
C ASP A 151 -15.81 -8.04 -10.95
N MET A 152 -16.18 -8.55 -9.78
CA MET A 152 -15.28 -9.23 -8.85
C MET A 152 -15.23 -10.71 -9.18
N VAL A 153 -14.05 -11.21 -9.53
CA VAL A 153 -13.81 -12.63 -9.84
C VAL A 153 -13.75 -13.45 -8.55
N ALA A 154 -12.98 -12.97 -7.56
CA ALA A 154 -12.81 -13.68 -6.28
C ALA A 154 -12.27 -12.74 -5.19
N LYS A 155 -12.43 -13.16 -3.92
CA LYS A 155 -11.92 -12.45 -2.75
C LYS A 155 -11.28 -13.40 -1.74
N ALA A 156 -10.31 -12.89 -1.00
CA ALA A 156 -9.78 -13.53 0.19
C ALA A 156 -9.40 -12.47 1.22
N SER A 157 -9.52 -12.78 2.51
CA SER A 157 -9.18 -11.87 3.60
C SER A 157 -8.14 -12.46 4.55
N THR A 158 -7.56 -11.58 5.36
CA THR A 158 -6.65 -11.91 6.46
C THR A 158 -6.84 -10.89 7.58
N PRO A 159 -6.76 -11.30 8.86
CA PRO A 159 -6.93 -10.37 9.97
C PRO A 159 -5.85 -9.29 10.00
N ILE A 160 -6.23 -8.09 10.43
CA ILE A 160 -5.30 -7.03 10.82
C ILE A 160 -5.09 -7.17 12.33
N LEU A 161 -3.88 -7.53 12.75
CA LEU A 161 -3.51 -7.66 14.16
C LEU A 161 -3.15 -6.29 14.76
N GLU A 162 -3.00 -6.24 16.08
CA GLU A 162 -2.67 -5.00 16.81
C GLU A 162 -1.27 -4.50 16.43
N GLU A 163 -0.33 -5.43 16.27
CA GLU A 163 1.06 -5.20 15.86
C GLU A 163 1.24 -4.94 14.36
N ASP A 164 0.19 -5.13 13.55
CA ASP A 164 0.28 -4.91 12.12
C ASP A 164 0.35 -3.42 11.77
N ASN A 165 1.24 -3.15 10.81
CA ASN A 165 1.37 -1.86 10.15
C ASN A 165 1.18 -2.02 8.64
N VAL A 166 1.18 -0.91 7.89
CA VAL A 166 0.95 -0.99 6.44
C VAL A 166 2.03 -1.81 5.73
N GLY A 167 3.28 -1.81 6.21
CA GLY A 167 4.35 -2.64 5.67
C GLY A 167 4.09 -4.14 5.82
N THR A 168 3.76 -4.60 7.03
CA THR A 168 3.46 -6.03 7.29
C THR A 168 2.22 -6.48 6.53
N MET A 169 1.19 -5.64 6.47
CA MET A 169 -0.02 -5.93 5.70
C MET A 169 0.22 -5.96 4.19
N PHE A 170 1.16 -5.15 3.69
CA PHE A 170 1.57 -5.21 2.27
C PHE A 170 2.15 -6.57 1.92
N GLU A 171 3.03 -7.11 2.77
CA GLU A 171 3.64 -8.44 2.59
C GLU A 171 2.59 -9.57 2.71
N LYS A 172 1.74 -9.52 3.75
CA LYS A 172 0.66 -10.50 3.95
C LYS A 172 -0.30 -10.53 2.77
N LEU A 173 -0.80 -9.37 2.34
CA LEU A 173 -1.78 -9.29 1.25
C LEU A 173 -1.16 -9.61 -0.11
N ALA A 174 0.14 -9.39 -0.32
CA ALA A 174 0.81 -9.80 -1.54
C ALA A 174 0.79 -11.33 -1.71
N ILE A 175 0.96 -12.07 -0.62
CA ILE A 175 0.87 -13.54 -0.60
C ILE A 175 -0.57 -13.97 -0.85
N VAL A 176 -1.53 -13.40 -0.11
CA VAL A 176 -2.97 -13.68 -0.29
C VAL A 176 -3.39 -13.43 -1.74
N GLY A 177 -2.99 -12.31 -2.32
CA GLY A 177 -3.33 -11.95 -3.70
C GLY A 177 -2.68 -12.83 -4.74
N ARG A 178 -1.41 -13.23 -4.55
CA ARG A 178 -0.73 -14.21 -5.40
C ARG A 178 -1.48 -15.54 -5.40
N ASP A 179 -1.78 -16.07 -4.23
CA ASP A 179 -2.39 -17.40 -4.08
C ASP A 179 -3.81 -17.41 -4.65
N LEU A 180 -4.61 -16.38 -4.31
CA LEU A 180 -5.95 -16.18 -4.85
C LEU A 180 -5.92 -16.08 -6.38
N LEU A 181 -5.00 -15.30 -6.97
CA LEU A 181 -4.86 -15.20 -8.43
C LEU A 181 -4.51 -16.56 -9.06
N LEU A 182 -3.54 -17.28 -8.50
CA LEU A 182 -3.10 -18.58 -9.04
C LEU A 182 -4.19 -19.65 -8.96
N GLU A 183 -5.06 -19.59 -7.96
CA GLU A 183 -6.21 -20.46 -7.82
C GLU A 183 -7.30 -20.11 -8.83
N THR A 184 -7.61 -18.83 -8.99
CA THR A 184 -8.84 -18.37 -9.65
C THR A 184 -8.68 -18.05 -11.13
N LEU A 185 -7.51 -17.56 -11.56
CA LEU A 185 -7.30 -17.15 -12.94
C LEU A 185 -7.55 -18.27 -13.97
N PRO A 186 -7.13 -19.53 -13.75
CA PRO A 186 -7.43 -20.62 -14.68
C PRO A 186 -8.94 -20.88 -14.83
N LEU A 187 -9.68 -20.88 -13.72
CA LEU A 187 -11.11 -21.12 -13.69
C LEU A 187 -11.88 -19.97 -14.34
N TYR A 188 -11.45 -18.73 -14.10
CA TYR A 188 -12.00 -17.54 -14.75
C TYR A 188 -11.79 -17.57 -16.27
N VAL A 189 -10.57 -17.86 -16.73
CA VAL A 189 -10.27 -17.96 -18.18
C VAL A 189 -11.04 -19.10 -18.85
N ALA A 190 -11.33 -20.18 -18.11
CA ALA A 190 -12.17 -21.29 -18.58
C ALA A 190 -13.68 -20.98 -18.57
N GLY A 191 -14.11 -19.83 -18.02
CA GLY A 191 -15.51 -19.46 -17.88
C GLY A 191 -16.26 -20.18 -16.75
N GLU A 192 -15.54 -20.82 -15.83
CA GLU A 192 -16.09 -21.55 -14.68
C GLU A 192 -16.43 -20.61 -13.51
N ILE A 193 -15.73 -19.47 -13.41
CA ILE A 193 -16.09 -18.39 -12.48
C ILE A 193 -16.84 -17.31 -13.24
N LYS A 194 -18.03 -16.95 -12.74
CA LYS A 194 -18.78 -15.79 -13.21
C LYS A 194 -18.48 -14.60 -12.28
N PRO A 195 -17.90 -13.51 -12.78
CA PRO A 195 -17.66 -12.31 -11.99
C PRO A 195 -18.95 -11.74 -11.39
N GLU A 196 -18.85 -11.20 -10.18
CA GLU A 196 -19.94 -10.58 -9.43
C GLU A 196 -19.87 -9.05 -9.53
N ALA A 197 -20.94 -8.42 -10.00
CA ALA A 197 -21.03 -6.97 -10.04
C ALA A 197 -20.91 -6.33 -8.65
N GLN A 198 -20.22 -5.20 -8.57
CA GLN A 198 -20.05 -4.47 -7.32
C GLN A 198 -21.33 -3.71 -6.93
N ASP A 199 -21.71 -3.77 -5.65
CA ASP A 199 -22.75 -2.91 -5.08
C ASP A 199 -22.21 -1.49 -4.87
N GLU A 200 -22.62 -0.56 -5.72
CA GLU A 200 -22.19 0.85 -5.68
C GLU A 200 -22.58 1.56 -4.38
N THR A 201 -23.60 1.09 -3.65
CA THR A 201 -24.01 1.71 -2.38
C THR A 201 -23.04 1.43 -1.23
N GLN A 202 -22.22 0.37 -1.36
CA GLN A 202 -21.21 -0.02 -0.40
C GLN A 202 -19.81 0.47 -0.78
N ALA A 203 -19.68 1.18 -1.89
CA ALA A 203 -18.40 1.66 -2.38
C ALA A 203 -17.82 2.75 -1.47
N THR A 204 -16.58 2.55 -1.03
CA THR A 204 -15.78 3.58 -0.36
C THR A 204 -14.49 3.80 -1.12
N PHE A 205 -13.86 4.97 -0.92
CA PHE A 205 -12.67 5.35 -1.67
C PHE A 205 -11.45 5.52 -0.75
N SER A 206 -10.29 5.15 -1.27
CA SER A 206 -8.99 5.26 -0.64
C SER A 206 -8.02 5.91 -1.62
N PRO A 207 -8.08 7.24 -1.81
CA PRO A 207 -7.14 7.95 -2.67
C PRO A 207 -5.70 7.82 -2.14
N ASN A 208 -4.72 8.31 -2.90
CA ASN A 208 -3.35 8.38 -2.39
C ASN A 208 -3.30 9.28 -1.15
N ILE A 209 -2.53 8.88 -0.14
CA ILE A 209 -2.35 9.64 1.11
C ILE A 209 -1.76 11.02 0.78
N SER A 210 -2.47 12.06 1.20
CA SER A 210 -2.02 13.45 1.07
C SER A 210 -1.01 13.83 2.17
N PRO A 211 -0.12 14.81 1.93
CA PRO A 211 0.77 15.35 2.97
C PRO A 211 0.03 15.85 4.21
N GLU A 212 -1.19 16.35 4.06
CA GLU A 212 -2.06 16.82 5.14
C GLU A 212 -2.53 15.67 6.03
N GLU A 213 -2.87 14.52 5.43
CA GLU A 213 -3.24 13.31 6.18
C GLU A 213 -2.06 12.71 6.95
N GLU A 214 -0.81 12.95 6.54
CA GLU A 214 0.37 12.53 7.31
C GLU A 214 0.47 13.23 8.67
N LYS A 215 -0.14 14.41 8.82
CA LYS A 215 -0.05 15.20 10.05
C LYS A 215 -0.96 14.61 11.12
N ILE A 216 -0.39 14.38 12.30
CA ILE A 216 -1.13 13.93 13.47
C ILE A 216 -1.98 15.08 14.01
N ASP A 217 -3.27 14.83 14.08
CA ASP A 217 -4.22 15.64 14.82
C ASP A 217 -4.39 15.05 16.23
N TRP A 218 -3.71 15.66 17.20
CA TRP A 218 -3.72 15.22 18.60
C TRP A 218 -5.11 15.32 19.26
N THR A 219 -6.07 16.03 18.65
CA THR A 219 -7.45 16.13 19.17
C THR A 219 -8.27 14.85 18.97
N LYS A 220 -7.77 13.91 18.16
CA LYS A 220 -8.36 12.57 17.98
C LYS A 220 -8.10 11.66 19.18
N SER A 221 -8.76 10.50 19.25
CA SER A 221 -8.51 9.52 20.31
C SER A 221 -7.14 8.84 20.15
N ASN A 222 -6.60 8.29 21.25
CA ASN A 222 -5.37 7.49 21.25
C ASN A 222 -5.41 6.38 20.17
N ARG A 223 -6.56 5.71 20.01
CA ARG A 223 -6.77 4.62 19.06
C ARG A 223 -6.76 5.09 17.62
N GLN A 224 -7.37 6.24 17.33
CA GLN A 224 -7.35 6.82 15.98
C GLN A 224 -5.93 7.24 15.57
N ILE A 225 -5.18 7.87 16.48
CA ILE A 225 -3.81 8.30 16.20
C ILE A 225 -2.87 7.09 16.12
N PHE A 226 -3.04 6.08 16.98
CA PHE A 226 -2.32 4.81 16.89
C PHE A 226 -2.52 4.12 15.53
N ASN A 227 -3.77 4.03 15.07
CA ASN A 227 -4.12 3.50 13.75
C ASN A 227 -3.52 4.35 12.61
N GLN A 228 -3.48 5.68 12.74
CA GLN A 228 -2.81 6.55 11.79
C GLN A 228 -1.30 6.26 11.72
N ILE A 229 -0.62 6.13 12.86
CA ILE A 229 0.81 5.85 12.94
C ILE A 229 1.14 4.53 12.26
N ARG A 230 0.48 3.42 12.65
CA ARG A 230 0.74 2.10 12.05
C ARG A 230 0.24 2.00 10.60
N GLY A 231 -0.84 2.72 10.26
CA GLY A 231 -1.34 2.83 8.88
C GLY A 231 -0.44 3.60 7.93
N MET A 232 0.56 4.32 8.46
CA MET A 232 1.57 5.06 7.69
C MET A 232 2.99 4.53 7.89
N ASN A 233 3.19 3.45 8.65
CA ASN A 233 4.50 2.85 8.88
C ASN A 233 4.71 1.62 7.96
N PRO A 234 5.74 1.60 7.09
CA PRO A 234 6.94 2.46 7.10
C PRO A 234 6.91 3.64 6.12
N PHE A 235 5.81 3.87 5.41
CA PHE A 235 5.63 5.00 4.50
C PHE A 235 4.16 5.46 4.43
N PRO A 236 3.90 6.77 4.35
CA PRO A 236 4.84 7.92 4.33
C PRO A 236 5.36 8.36 5.73
N VAL A 237 4.84 7.72 6.78
CA VAL A 237 5.07 7.97 8.20
C VAL A 237 4.34 9.19 8.74
N ALA A 238 3.49 8.96 9.74
CA ALA A 238 2.77 10.01 10.45
C ALA A 238 3.74 10.96 11.16
N HIS A 239 3.39 12.23 11.26
CA HIS A 239 4.27 13.23 11.87
C HIS A 239 3.53 14.33 12.61
N THR A 240 4.22 14.97 13.55
CA THR A 240 3.80 16.18 14.23
C THR A 240 4.91 17.25 14.14
N THR A 241 4.74 18.36 14.84
CA THR A 241 5.76 19.43 14.93
C THR A 241 6.39 19.44 16.32
N TRP A 242 7.71 19.60 16.37
CA TRP A 242 8.48 19.82 17.60
C TRP A 242 9.65 20.77 17.31
N ASN A 243 9.79 21.84 18.10
CA ASN A 243 10.80 22.90 17.88
C ASN A 243 10.84 23.39 16.42
N GLU A 244 9.68 23.74 15.86
CA GLU A 244 9.49 24.21 14.47
C GLU A 244 9.83 23.17 13.38
N GLY A 245 10.31 21.98 13.76
CA GLY A 245 10.69 20.91 12.86
C GLY A 245 9.68 19.77 12.79
N ARG A 246 9.68 19.04 11.66
CA ARG A 246 8.92 17.80 11.53
C ARG A 246 9.45 16.73 12.49
N PHE A 247 8.55 16.13 13.25
CA PHE A 247 8.82 15.03 14.17
C PHE A 247 7.99 13.82 13.76
N LYS A 248 8.62 12.84 13.10
CA LYS A 248 7.94 11.63 12.65
C LYS A 248 7.78 10.64 13.80
N ILE A 249 6.65 9.95 13.85
CA ILE A 249 6.37 8.89 14.82
C ILE A 249 6.15 7.61 14.03
N TYR A 250 6.98 6.61 14.30
CA TYR A 250 6.96 5.31 13.63
C TYR A 250 6.17 4.28 14.43
N ASP A 251 6.29 4.33 15.75
CA ASP A 251 5.66 3.36 16.65
C ASP A 251 5.22 4.03 17.95
N SER A 252 4.10 3.55 18.49
CA SER A 252 3.46 4.07 19.68
C SER A 252 2.58 3.02 20.34
N ARG A 253 2.23 3.21 21.61
CA ARG A 253 1.28 2.37 22.34
C ARG A 253 0.14 3.20 22.90
N PRO A 254 -1.13 2.84 22.65
CA PRO A 254 -2.25 3.51 23.29
C PRO A 254 -2.26 3.21 24.79
N ILE A 255 -2.47 4.25 25.58
CA ILE A 255 -2.68 4.17 27.02
C ILE A 255 -4.13 4.59 27.29
N ASP A 256 -4.89 3.68 27.89
CA ASP A 256 -6.24 3.95 28.35
C ASP A 256 -6.15 4.61 29.74
N THR A 257 -6.41 5.90 29.77
CA THR A 257 -6.42 6.74 30.97
C THR A 257 -7.54 7.75 30.85
N GLU A 258 -8.04 8.22 31.98
CA GLU A 258 -8.86 9.43 31.98
C GLU A 258 -8.06 10.59 31.37
N LYS A 259 -8.76 11.50 30.70
CA LYS A 259 -8.14 12.64 30.02
C LYS A 259 -7.34 13.45 31.03
N ASN A 260 -6.03 13.47 30.83
CA ASN A 260 -5.09 14.26 31.61
C ASN A 260 -4.32 15.14 30.63
N GLY A 261 -4.23 16.45 30.88
CA GLY A 261 -3.58 17.41 29.98
C GLY A 261 -4.40 17.80 28.74
N GLN A 262 -3.85 18.74 27.97
CA GLN A 262 -4.38 19.18 26.68
C GLN A 262 -3.91 18.25 25.55
N ALA A 263 -4.68 18.15 24.47
CA ALA A 263 -4.27 17.37 23.30
C ALA A 263 -2.90 17.83 22.77
N GLY A 264 -1.96 16.90 22.62
CA GLY A 264 -0.58 17.15 22.20
C GLY A 264 0.37 17.51 23.34
N GLU A 265 -0.13 17.65 24.57
CA GLU A 265 0.68 17.91 25.77
C GLU A 265 1.39 16.66 26.26
N ILE A 266 2.62 16.82 26.71
CA ILE A 266 3.41 15.76 27.33
C ILE A 266 3.00 15.66 28.79
N ILE A 267 2.43 14.51 29.17
CA ILE A 267 1.81 14.32 30.49
C ILE A 267 2.62 13.39 31.41
N ASP A 268 3.49 12.56 30.82
CA ASP A 268 4.46 11.78 31.57
C ASP A 268 5.79 11.72 30.82
N LYS A 269 6.88 11.83 31.59
CA LYS A 269 8.25 11.69 31.10
C LYS A 269 9.07 10.99 32.17
N THR A 270 9.63 9.84 31.82
CA THR A 270 10.66 9.18 32.62
C THR A 270 11.97 9.12 31.84
N LYS A 271 12.97 8.38 32.36
CA LYS A 271 14.18 8.06 31.58
C LYS A 271 13.91 7.12 30.41
N LYS A 272 12.74 6.47 30.36
CA LYS A 272 12.42 5.41 29.39
C LYS A 272 11.11 5.60 28.63
N SER A 273 10.21 6.45 29.12
CA SER A 273 8.87 6.67 28.56
C SER A 273 8.65 8.15 28.27
N LEU A 274 7.88 8.41 27.21
CA LEU A 274 7.33 9.72 26.90
C LEU A 274 5.87 9.54 26.49
N VAL A 275 4.96 10.13 27.23
CA VAL A 275 3.52 9.99 27.02
C VAL A 275 2.91 11.33 26.65
N VAL A 276 2.14 11.33 25.56
CA VAL A 276 1.46 12.50 25.01
C VAL A 276 -0.04 12.33 25.14
N ALA A 277 -0.71 13.32 25.70
CA ALA A 277 -2.17 13.38 25.80
C ALA A 277 -2.82 13.52 24.42
N THR A 278 -3.95 12.84 24.26
CA THR A 278 -4.76 12.88 23.04
C THR A 278 -6.14 13.47 23.36
N GLY A 279 -7.05 13.56 22.39
CA GLY A 279 -8.43 14.01 22.65
C GLY A 279 -9.18 13.14 23.67
N SER A 280 -8.86 11.85 23.67
CA SER A 280 -9.25 10.85 24.68
C SER A 280 -8.14 9.82 24.82
N GLY A 281 -7.78 9.46 26.06
CA GLY A 281 -6.64 8.61 26.38
C GLY A 281 -5.29 9.33 26.24
N ALA A 282 -4.22 8.55 26.07
CA ALA A 282 -2.88 9.04 25.78
C ALA A 282 -2.10 8.07 24.89
N LEU A 283 -0.96 8.51 24.37
CA LEU A 283 -0.04 7.69 23.57
C LEU A 283 1.38 7.71 24.16
N GLU A 284 1.92 6.53 24.44
CA GLU A 284 3.35 6.34 24.69
C GLU A 284 4.07 6.26 23.34
N LEU A 285 5.07 7.11 23.14
CA LEU A 285 5.89 7.08 21.92
C LEU A 285 6.99 6.04 22.07
N LEU A 286 7.19 5.19 21.06
CA LEU A 286 8.16 4.09 21.11
C LEU A 286 9.32 4.31 20.14
N GLU A 287 9.02 4.71 18.89
CA GLU A 287 10.02 4.95 17.85
C GLU A 287 9.71 6.25 17.11
N VAL A 288 10.72 7.13 17.00
CA VAL A 288 10.57 8.51 16.51
C VAL A 288 11.71 8.92 15.59
N GLN A 289 11.50 9.97 14.82
CA GLN A 289 12.54 10.61 14.03
C GLN A 289 12.38 12.13 14.02
N PRO A 290 13.19 12.84 14.82
CA PRO A 290 13.30 14.29 14.74
C PRO A 290 13.85 14.76 13.39
N ALA A 291 13.52 16.00 13.01
CA ALA A 291 14.01 16.61 11.78
C ALA A 291 15.55 16.53 11.66
N GLY A 292 16.03 16.06 10.51
CA GLY A 292 17.46 15.94 10.23
C GLY A 292 18.19 14.80 10.96
N LYS A 293 17.50 13.99 11.77
CA LYS A 293 18.10 12.89 12.54
C LYS A 293 17.73 11.51 11.97
N PRO A 294 18.51 10.46 12.27
CA PRO A 294 18.09 9.09 11.99
C PRO A 294 16.88 8.71 12.85
N LYS A 295 16.15 7.66 12.42
CA LYS A 295 15.13 7.00 13.22
C LYS A 295 15.75 6.42 14.49
N MET A 296 15.09 6.53 15.63
CA MET A 296 15.59 6.07 16.94
C MET A 296 14.45 5.66 17.88
N ASP A 297 14.78 4.80 18.85
CA ASP A 297 13.87 4.52 19.97
C ASP A 297 13.70 5.74 20.90
N ILE A 298 12.63 5.73 21.69
CA ILE A 298 12.29 6.85 22.57
C ILE A 298 13.34 7.08 23.66
N VAL A 299 14.02 6.03 24.13
CA VAL A 299 15.04 6.12 25.18
C VAL A 299 16.26 6.91 24.68
N SER A 300 16.69 6.62 23.46
CA SER A 300 17.78 7.30 22.76
C SER A 300 17.43 8.76 22.49
N PHE A 301 16.18 9.04 22.10
CA PHE A 301 15.68 10.41 21.99
C PHE A 301 15.78 11.15 23.33
N LEU A 302 15.26 10.57 24.42
CA LEU A 302 15.23 11.18 25.76
C LEU A 302 16.62 11.38 26.37
N ASN A 303 17.57 10.49 26.07
CA ASN A 303 18.98 10.63 26.49
C ASN A 303 19.75 11.68 25.68
N GLY A 304 19.20 12.16 24.55
CA GLY A 304 19.82 13.15 23.67
C GLY A 304 18.99 14.42 23.54
N LEU A 305 18.36 14.60 22.37
CA LEU A 305 17.61 15.81 22.03
C LEU A 305 16.38 16.03 22.91
N GLY A 306 15.75 14.94 23.35
CA GLY A 306 14.59 14.92 24.23
C GLY A 306 14.90 15.26 25.69
N GLN A 307 16.16 15.46 26.08
CA GLN A 307 16.51 15.84 27.45
C GLN A 307 15.79 17.12 27.90
N LYS A 308 15.66 18.09 26.98
CA LYS A 308 15.06 19.41 27.23
C LYS A 308 13.53 19.43 27.22
N VAL A 309 12.91 18.34 26.78
CA VAL A 309 11.44 18.20 26.76
C VAL A 309 10.94 18.08 28.19
N ASN A 310 9.93 18.85 28.58
CA ASN A 310 9.34 18.81 29.92
C ASN A 310 7.88 18.38 29.86
N ILE A 311 7.38 17.87 30.99
CA ILE A 311 5.93 17.72 31.18
C ILE A 311 5.30 19.11 31.03
N GLY A 312 4.21 19.19 30.27
CA GLY A 312 3.54 20.43 29.88
C GLY A 312 3.97 21.00 28.52
N ASP A 313 5.09 20.55 27.93
CA ASP A 313 5.43 20.91 26.55
C ASP A 313 4.41 20.30 25.58
N GLN A 314 4.22 20.95 24.42
CA GLN A 314 3.20 20.55 23.45
C GLN A 314 3.77 20.25 22.07
N PHE A 315 3.38 19.12 21.50
CA PHE A 315 3.58 18.78 20.10
C PHE A 315 2.50 19.42 19.21
N GLY A 316 2.85 19.69 17.96
CA GLY A 316 1.88 20.13 16.93
C GLY A 316 1.55 21.63 16.95
N LYS A 317 2.24 22.42 17.78
CA LYS A 317 2.32 23.88 17.66
C LYS A 317 3.26 24.31 16.54
#